data_AF-A0A523AMA4-F1
#
_entry.id   AF-A0A523AMA4-F1
#
_cell.length_a   1.000
_cell.length_b   1.000
_cell.length_c   1.000
_cell.angle_alpha   90.00
_cell.angle_beta   90.00
_cell.angle_gamma   90.00
#
_symmetry.space_group_name_H-M   'P 1'
#
loop_
_entity.id
_entity.type
_entity.pdbx_description
1 polymer ?
#
loop_
_entity_poly.entity_id
_entity_poly.type
_entity_poly.pdbx_seq_one_letter_code
_entity_poly.pdbx_strand_id
1 'polypeptide(L)'
;MGSYTLVCLECGLKMEDRLQNWCPLGHDALLRSEYRERKLKVKNFPGMWKFLEWLPCTSPLPTEGEALTYKSEGLARELGLKDLYISFSGYWPERGAK
;
A
#
# COMPACT_ATOMS: atom_id res chain seq x y z
N MET A 1 -9.43 -8.84 9.27
CA MET A 1 -8.99 -8.42 7.92
C MET A 1 -9.28 -6.95 7.76
N GLY A 2 -8.58 -6.23 6.87
CA GLY A 2 -8.54 -4.76 6.81
C GLY A 2 -9.88 -4.09 6.56
N SER A 3 -10.77 -4.19 7.53
CA SER A 3 -12.06 -3.54 7.59
C SER A 3 -11.81 -2.09 7.96
N TYR A 4 -12.05 -1.22 7.00
CA TYR A 4 -12.10 0.22 7.22
C TYR A 4 -13.47 0.75 6.83
N THR A 5 -13.78 1.93 7.32
CA THR A 5 -14.91 2.73 6.87
C THR A 5 -14.34 4.05 6.35
N LEU A 6 -14.90 4.57 5.27
CA LEU A 6 -14.54 5.91 4.81
C LEU A 6 -15.25 6.94 5.67
N VAL A 7 -14.55 8.01 6.02
CA VAL A 7 -15.07 9.13 6.79
C VAL A 7 -14.79 10.42 6.04
N CYS A 8 -15.82 11.22 5.78
CA CYS A 8 -15.64 12.57 5.27
C CYS A 8 -15.03 13.47 6.35
N LEU A 9 -13.94 14.16 6.05
CA LEU A 9 -13.25 15.02 7.02
C LEU A 9 -13.99 16.33 7.35
N GLU A 10 -15.01 16.69 6.56
CA GLU A 10 -15.82 17.88 6.80
C GLU A 10 -17.08 17.57 7.62
N CYS A 11 -17.94 16.68 7.12
CA CYS A 11 -19.22 16.38 7.79
C CYS A 11 -19.17 15.17 8.75
N GLY A 12 -18.07 14.42 8.80
CA GLY A 12 -17.93 13.23 9.64
C GLY A 12 -18.76 12.02 9.19
N LEU A 13 -19.45 12.10 8.05
CA LEU A 13 -20.26 11.01 7.52
C LEU A 13 -19.40 9.76 7.27
N LYS A 14 -19.83 8.64 7.85
CA LYS A 14 -19.24 7.32 7.64
C LYS A 14 -19.93 6.62 6.47
N MET A 15 -19.15 6.03 5.59
CA MET A 15 -19.66 5.32 4.41
C MET A 15 -18.81 4.09 4.09
N GLU A 16 -19.44 3.06 3.54
CA GLU A 16 -18.73 1.92 2.97
C GLU A 16 -17.94 2.35 1.74
N ASP A 17 -16.79 1.72 1.50
CA ASP A 17 -16.04 1.93 0.28
C ASP A 17 -16.68 1.15 -0.88
N ARG A 18 -17.19 1.90 -1.85
CA ARG A 18 -17.74 1.45 -3.14
C ARG A 18 -16.94 2.05 -4.30
N LEU A 19 -15.64 2.29 -4.08
CA LEU A 19 -14.71 2.94 -5.00
C LEU A 19 -15.00 4.43 -5.25
N GLN A 20 -15.69 5.10 -4.31
CA GLN A 20 -15.93 6.53 -4.37
C GLN A 20 -14.80 7.32 -3.71
N ASN A 21 -14.49 8.48 -4.28
CA ASN A 21 -13.54 9.45 -3.76
C ASN A 21 -14.19 10.81 -3.43
N TRP A 22 -15.52 10.86 -3.31
CA TRP A 22 -16.29 12.06 -2.99
C TRP A 22 -17.30 11.83 -1.86
N CYS A 23 -17.68 12.90 -1.15
CA CYS A 23 -18.75 12.86 -0.16
C CYS A 23 -20.12 12.87 -0.88
N PRO A 24 -21.07 11.97 -0.56
CA PRO A 24 -22.39 11.95 -1.19
C PRO A 24 -23.26 13.18 -0.86
N LEU A 25 -22.84 14.00 0.11
CA LEU A 25 -23.49 15.27 0.46
C LEU A 25 -22.89 16.48 -0.29
N GLY A 26 -21.93 16.28 -1.18
CA GLY A 26 -21.39 17.35 -2.04
C GLY A 26 -20.28 18.22 -1.41
N HIS A 27 -19.73 17.81 -0.27
CA HIS A 27 -18.61 18.49 0.38
C HIS A 27 -17.30 18.33 -0.40
N ASP A 28 -16.50 19.41 -0.46
CA ASP A 28 -15.16 19.43 -1.04
C ASP A 28 -14.11 19.02 0.00
N ALA A 29 -14.16 17.75 0.39
CA ALA A 29 -13.33 17.20 1.45
C ALA A 29 -12.76 15.84 1.09
N LEU A 30 -11.52 15.58 1.51
CA LEU A 30 -10.89 14.27 1.37
C LEU A 30 -11.61 13.23 2.25
N LEU A 31 -11.82 12.05 1.68
CA LEU A 31 -12.26 10.89 2.45
C LEU A 31 -11.05 10.25 3.12
N ARG A 32 -11.18 9.90 4.40
CA ARG A 32 -10.17 9.17 5.17
C ARG A 32 -10.64 7.77 5.48
N SER A 33 -9.78 6.77 5.30
CA SER A 33 -10.01 5.42 5.82
C SER A 33 -9.82 5.39 7.33
N GLU A 34 -10.86 5.00 8.07
CA GLU A 34 -10.81 4.70 9.49
C GLU A 34 -10.72 3.17 9.67
N TYR A 35 -9.53 2.68 9.99
CA TYR A 35 -9.28 1.26 10.24
C TYR A 35 -9.72 0.85 11.64
N ARG A 36 -10.25 -0.37 11.77
CA ARG A 36 -10.55 -0.97 13.08
C ARG A 36 -9.31 -1.11 13.95
N GLU A 37 -8.19 -1.50 13.35
CA GLU A 37 -6.92 -1.69 14.06
C GLU A 37 -6.16 -0.37 14.17
N ARG A 38 -5.95 0.08 15.41
CA ARG A 38 -5.26 1.36 15.70
C ARG A 38 -3.76 1.23 15.85
N LYS A 39 -3.23 0.01 15.81
CA LYS A 39 -1.80 -0.30 15.90
C LYS A 39 -1.41 -1.18 14.71
N LEU A 40 -0.25 -0.91 14.13
CA LEU A 40 0.28 -1.75 13.06
C LEU A 40 0.80 -3.05 13.66
N LYS A 41 0.11 -4.16 13.39
CA LYS A 41 0.55 -5.51 13.75
C LYS A 41 1.12 -6.19 12.50
N VAL A 42 2.43 -6.35 12.47
CA VAL A 42 3.10 -7.04 11.37
C VAL A 42 2.85 -8.53 11.50
N LYS A 43 2.24 -9.13 10.48
CA LYS A 43 1.93 -10.56 10.43
C LYS A 43 3.04 -11.34 9.74
N ASN A 44 3.10 -12.65 10.01
CA ASN A 44 4.00 -13.57 9.31
C ASN A 44 3.44 -13.93 7.92
N PHE A 45 3.44 -12.97 7.01
CA PHE A 45 3.07 -13.13 5.61
C PHE A 45 4.14 -12.49 4.70
N PRO A 46 4.30 -12.95 3.45
CA PRO A 46 5.27 -12.39 2.50
C PRO A 46 4.90 -10.98 2.04
N GLY A 47 5.90 -10.23 1.55
CA GLY A 47 5.70 -8.95 0.87
C GLY A 47 4.85 -7.93 1.64
N MET A 48 3.88 -7.32 0.95
CA MET A 48 2.95 -6.35 1.54
C MET A 48 1.88 -7.01 2.43
N TRP A 49 1.65 -8.31 2.28
CA TRP A 49 0.63 -9.04 3.03
C TRP A 49 0.89 -9.09 4.54
N LYS A 50 2.14 -8.83 4.97
CA LYS A 50 2.45 -8.60 6.39
C LYS A 50 1.66 -7.46 7.03
N PHE A 51 1.08 -6.56 6.23
CA PHE A 51 0.25 -5.44 6.66
C PHE A 51 -1.25 -5.64 6.41
N LEU A 52 -1.72 -6.89 6.29
CA LEU A 52 -3.09 -7.24 5.90
C LEU A 52 -4.22 -6.50 6.64
N GLU A 53 -4.02 -6.08 7.88
CA GLU A 53 -5.03 -5.34 8.66
C GLU A 53 -5.23 -3.90 8.20
N TRP A 54 -4.32 -3.38 7.37
CA TRP A 54 -4.31 -2.01 6.86
C TRP A 54 -4.48 -1.96 5.35
N LEU A 55 -4.56 -3.12 4.68
CA LEU A 55 -4.79 -3.20 3.23
C LEU A 55 -6.29 -3.26 2.92
N PRO A 56 -6.74 -2.64 1.81
CA PRO A 56 -8.14 -2.66 1.39
C PRO A 56 -8.49 -3.97 0.67
N CYS A 57 -8.21 -5.11 1.31
CA CYS A 57 -8.45 -6.43 0.75
C CYS A 57 -9.01 -7.39 1.81
N THR A 58 -9.84 -8.32 1.34
CA THR A 58 -10.41 -9.36 2.19
C THR A 58 -9.42 -10.50 2.43
N SER A 59 -8.48 -10.77 1.53
CA SER A 59 -7.45 -11.80 1.70
C SER A 59 -6.21 -11.50 0.86
N PRO A 60 -5.05 -12.10 1.19
CA PRO A 60 -3.91 -12.15 0.28
C PRO A 60 -4.30 -12.76 -1.08
N LEU A 61 -3.69 -12.26 -2.15
CA LEU A 61 -3.77 -12.91 -3.45
C LEU A 61 -2.86 -14.15 -3.46
N PRO A 62 -3.25 -15.24 -4.13
CA PRO A 62 -2.43 -16.45 -4.27
C PRO A 62 -1.35 -16.22 -5.33
N THR A 63 -0.43 -15.29 -5.08
CA THR A 63 0.69 -14.97 -5.95
C THR A 63 1.98 -14.91 -5.15
N GLU A 64 3.06 -15.34 -5.77
CA GLU A 64 4.43 -15.21 -5.25
C GLU A 64 5.09 -13.89 -5.66
N GLY A 65 4.35 -13.01 -6.34
CA GLY A 65 4.83 -11.72 -6.82
C GLY A 65 5.40 -10.86 -5.70
N GLU A 66 6.71 -10.64 -5.73
CA GLU A 66 7.44 -9.87 -4.73
C GLU A 66 8.34 -8.82 -5.38
N ALA A 67 8.18 -7.56 -4.94
CA ALA A 67 9.07 -6.50 -5.36
C ALA A 67 10.44 -6.64 -4.68
N LEU A 68 11.51 -6.59 -5.46
CA LEU A 68 12.88 -6.56 -4.96
C LEU A 68 13.38 -5.12 -4.92
N THR A 69 13.83 -4.66 -3.75
CA THR A 69 14.55 -3.39 -3.64
C THR A 69 16.05 -3.64 -3.54
N TYR A 70 16.82 -3.05 -4.44
CA TYR A 70 18.29 -3.13 -4.42
C TYR A 70 18.91 -1.73 -4.55
N LYS A 71 20.13 -1.57 -4.01
CA LYS A 71 20.91 -0.34 -4.19
C LYS A 71 21.50 -0.32 -5.59
N SER A 72 21.21 0.70 -6.38
CA SER A 72 21.77 0.85 -7.71
C SER A 72 23.15 1.48 -7.61
N GLU A 73 24.17 0.89 -8.24
CA GLU A 73 25.52 1.46 -8.29
C GLU A 73 25.80 2.17 -9.61
N GLY A 74 25.41 1.55 -10.73
CA GLY A 74 25.65 2.08 -12.07
C GLY A 74 24.91 3.39 -12.32
N LEU A 75 23.58 3.38 -12.13
CA LEU A 75 22.75 4.57 -12.32
C LEU A 75 23.05 5.65 -11.27
N ALA A 76 23.37 5.24 -10.04
CA ALA A 76 23.71 6.17 -8.98
C ALA A 76 24.97 6.98 -9.33
N ARG A 77 26.02 6.31 -9.83
CA ARG A 77 27.24 6.97 -10.31
C ARG A 77 26.98 7.94 -11.45
N GLU A 78 26.16 7.55 -12.42
CA GLU A 78 25.81 8.42 -13.56
C GLU A 78 25.06 9.68 -13.11
N LEU A 79 24.20 9.56 -12.10
CA LEU A 79 23.42 10.67 -11.56
C LEU A 79 24.13 11.45 -10.44
N GLY A 80 25.35 11.07 -10.04
CA GLY A 80 26.05 11.66 -8.89
C GLY A 80 25.35 11.43 -7.54
N LEU A 81 24.52 10.39 -7.43
CA LEU A 81 23.78 10.05 -6.22
C LEU A 81 24.55 9.01 -5.38
N LYS A 82 24.61 9.22 -4.06
CA LYS A 82 25.22 8.26 -3.13
C LYS A 82 24.27 7.12 -2.75
N ASP A 83 22.99 7.43 -2.61
CA ASP A 83 21.98 6.54 -2.04
C ASP A 83 20.75 6.46 -2.95
N LEU A 84 20.92 5.78 -4.09
CA LEU A 84 19.84 5.46 -5.01
C LEU A 84 19.43 3.99 -4.87
N TYR A 85 18.15 3.76 -4.59
CA TYR A 85 17.55 2.44 -4.50
C TYR A 85 16.49 2.28 -5.59
N ILE A 86 16.45 1.10 -6.20
CA ILE A 86 15.45 0.74 -7.22
C ILE A 86 14.57 -0.36 -6.64
N SER A 87 13.26 -0.11 -6.58
CA SER A 87 12.26 -1.15 -6.32
C SER A 87 11.79 -1.70 -7.66
N PHE A 88 12.09 -2.96 -7.93
CA PHE A 88 11.75 -3.66 -9.16
C PHE A 88 10.58 -4.59 -8.91
N SER A 89 9.45 -4.33 -9.58
CA SER A 89 8.20 -5.11 -9.48
C SER A 89 7.95 -6.00 -10.71
N GLY A 90 8.99 -6.23 -11.52
CA GLY A 90 8.93 -7.13 -12.68
C GLY A 90 9.52 -8.50 -12.39
N TYR A 91 9.55 -9.35 -13.41
CA TYR A 91 10.16 -10.68 -13.34
C TYR A 91 11.66 -10.62 -13.62
N TRP A 92 12.50 -10.95 -12.63
CA TRP A 92 13.96 -11.02 -12.77
C TRP A 92 14.55 -12.10 -11.83
N PRO A 93 14.39 -13.39 -12.17
CA PRO A 93 14.73 -14.50 -11.29
C PRO A 93 16.21 -14.56 -10.89
N GLU A 94 17.12 -14.16 -11.79
CA GLU A 94 18.56 -14.14 -11.54
C GLU A 94 18.94 -13.16 -10.42
N ARG A 95 18.05 -12.20 -10.12
CA ARG A 95 18.17 -11.28 -8.98
C ARG A 95 17.18 -11.55 -7.85
N GLY A 96 16.39 -12.62 -7.96
CA GLY A 96 15.41 -13.01 -6.94
C GLY A 96 14.08 -12.25 -6.99
N ALA A 97 13.81 -11.48 -8.07
CA ALA A 97 12.49 -10.91 -8.29
C ALA A 97 11.60 -11.91 -9.04
N LYS A 98 10.39 -12.13 -8.57
CA LYS A 98 9.44 -13.11 -9.08
C LYS A 98 8.01 -12.61 -8.93
#